data_AF-A0A820NK76-F1
#
_entry.id   AF-A0A820NK76-F1
#
_cell.length_a   1.000
_cell.length_b   1.000
_cell.length_c   1.000
_cell.angle_alpha   90.00
_cell.angle_beta   90.00
_cell.angle_gamma   90.00
#
_symmetry.space_group_name_H-M   'P 1'
#
loop_
_entity.id
_entity.type
_entity.pdbx_description
1 polymer ?
#
loop_
_entity_poly.entity_id
_entity_poly.type
_entity_poly.pdbx_seq_one_letter_code
_entity_poly.pdbx_strand_id
1 'polypeptide(L)'
;PFGLSGQYTDLAKGILLFSPKLRSPFILPVLIPNIFGTISSTPLLNGQSTYTFTLTIGKLSLNTLAINNAKYPSTVNLIAGQSIQWSG
;
A
#
# COMPACT_ATOMS: atom_id res chain seq x y z
N PRO A 1 9.66 10.59 8.62
CA PRO A 1 8.79 10.01 7.56
C PRO A 1 8.81 8.48 7.51
N PHE A 2 9.99 7.84 7.48
CA PHE A 2 10.13 6.38 7.29
C PHE A 2 9.59 5.54 8.47
N GLY A 3 9.83 5.99 9.70
CA GLY A 3 9.28 5.32 10.89
C GLY A 3 7.76 5.44 11.06
N LEU A 4 7.09 6.20 10.17
CA LEU A 4 5.64 6.43 10.25
C LEU A 4 4.84 5.46 9.37
N SER A 5 5.42 4.85 8.33
CA SER A 5 4.70 3.92 7.45
C SER A 5 4.66 2.49 7.97
N GLY A 6 5.64 2.09 8.79
CA GLY A 6 5.81 0.70 9.20
C GLY A 6 5.96 -0.24 8.00
N GLN A 7 6.54 0.25 6.89
CA GLN A 7 6.68 -0.53 5.66
C GLN A 7 7.60 -1.74 5.90
N TYR A 8 7.12 -2.92 5.50
CA TYR A 8 7.89 -4.15 5.41
C TYR A 8 7.77 -4.71 3.99
N THR A 9 8.87 -5.19 3.42
CA THR A 9 8.88 -5.77 2.08
C THR A 9 9.77 -7.01 1.99
N ASP A 10 9.27 -8.03 1.31
CA ASP A 10 10.00 -9.22 0.87
C ASP A 10 9.61 -9.49 -0.59
N LEU A 11 10.36 -8.89 -1.52
CA LEU A 11 10.05 -8.95 -2.95
C LEU A 11 10.20 -10.35 -3.53
N ALA A 12 11.10 -11.18 -2.97
CA ALA A 12 11.26 -12.56 -3.42
C ALA A 12 9.98 -13.38 -3.16
N LYS A 13 9.25 -13.05 -2.09
CA LYS A 13 7.93 -13.65 -1.78
C LYS A 13 6.74 -12.83 -2.29
N GLY A 14 6.97 -11.67 -2.90
CA GLY A 14 5.91 -10.75 -3.32
C GLY A 14 5.11 -10.19 -2.15
N ILE A 15 5.76 -9.81 -1.05
CA ILE A 15 5.12 -9.27 0.16
C ILE A 15 5.43 -7.78 0.29
N LEU A 16 4.38 -6.99 0.49
CA LEU A 16 4.46 -5.58 0.86
C LEU A 16 3.40 -5.27 1.94
N LEU A 17 3.84 -4.91 3.13
CA LEU A 17 2.98 -4.64 4.28
C LEU A 17 3.25 -3.24 4.80
N PHE A 18 2.22 -2.60 5.33
CA PHE A 18 2.33 -1.33 6.02
C PHE A 18 1.61 -1.39 7.36
N SER A 19 2.24 -0.80 8.38
CA SER A 19 1.63 -0.56 9.68
C SER A 19 1.79 0.92 10.05
N PRO A 20 1.06 1.84 9.39
CA PRO A 20 1.23 3.25 9.62
C PRO A 20 0.89 3.65 11.05
N LYS A 21 1.74 4.49 11.66
CA LYS A 21 1.47 5.09 12.98
C LYS A 21 0.51 6.29 12.89
N LEU A 22 0.14 6.69 11.67
CA LEU A 22 -0.78 7.78 11.39
C LEU A 22 -2.22 7.25 11.36
N ARG A 23 -3.17 8.04 11.89
CA ARG A 23 -4.60 7.78 11.70
C ARG A 23 -5.01 8.24 10.30
N SER A 24 -6.03 7.60 9.73
CA SER A 24 -6.66 8.07 8.49
C SER A 24 -7.25 9.48 8.69
N PRO A 25 -7.15 10.39 7.72
CA PRO A 25 -6.52 10.23 6.41
C PRO A 25 -4.99 10.37 6.44
N PHE A 26 -4.31 9.65 5.55
CA PHE A 26 -2.87 9.82 5.34
C PHE A 26 -2.46 9.52 3.91
N ILE A 27 -1.27 10.01 3.53
CA ILE A 27 -0.56 9.63 2.29
C ILE A 27 0.89 9.36 2.67
N LEU A 28 1.42 8.20 2.27
CA LEU A 28 2.78 7.79 2.57
C LEU A 28 3.47 7.26 1.31
N PRO A 29 4.77 7.57 1.11
CA PRO A 29 5.52 7.06 -0.02
C PRO A 29 5.80 5.57 0.15
N VAL A 30 5.84 4.87 -0.99
CA VAL A 30 6.29 3.48 -1.13
C VAL A 30 7.69 3.54 -1.70
N LEU A 31 8.66 3.09 -0.92
CA LEU A 31 10.08 3.21 -1.27
C LEU A 31 10.69 1.83 -1.33
N ILE A 32 10.87 1.33 -2.56
CA ILE A 32 11.46 0.04 -2.87
C ILE A 32 12.50 0.31 -3.97
N PRO A 33 13.66 -0.39 -4.02
CA PRO A 33 14.61 -0.17 -5.10
C PRO A 33 13.95 -0.29 -6.48
N ASN A 34 14.12 0.74 -7.33
CA ASN A 34 13.54 0.87 -8.67
C ASN A 34 11.99 0.89 -8.74
N ILE A 35 11.31 1.03 -7.60
CA ILE A 35 9.85 1.05 -7.50
C ILE A 35 9.45 2.24 -6.60
N PHE A 36 8.66 3.15 -7.16
CA PHE A 36 8.14 4.30 -6.42
C PHE A 36 6.62 4.35 -6.54
N GLY A 37 5.96 4.67 -5.43
CA GLY A 37 4.52 4.79 -5.39
C GLY A 37 4.05 5.46 -4.12
N THR A 38 2.75 5.40 -3.88
CA THR A 38 2.13 5.95 -2.67
C THR A 38 1.04 5.02 -2.17
N ILE A 39 0.95 4.87 -0.85
CA ILE A 39 -0.26 4.41 -0.20
C ILE A 39 -1.01 5.59 0.40
N SER A 40 -2.33 5.55 0.33
CA SER A 40 -3.18 6.51 1.01
C SER A 40 -4.33 5.81 1.73
N SER A 41 -4.85 6.48 2.73
CA SER A 41 -6.07 6.09 3.44
C SER A 41 -7.04 7.26 3.46
N THR A 42 -8.30 6.99 3.18
CA THR A 42 -9.41 7.94 3.30
C THR A 42 -10.52 7.32 4.15
N PRO A 43 -11.04 8.03 5.17
CA PRO A 43 -12.10 7.50 6.03
C PRO A 43 -13.43 7.41 5.27
N LEU A 44 -14.21 6.36 5.55
CA LEU A 44 -15.58 6.17 5.10
C LEU A 44 -16.59 6.51 6.22
N LEU A 45 -17.82 6.86 5.85
CA LEU A 45 -18.89 7.22 6.79
C LEU A 45 -19.26 6.08 7.77
N ASN A 46 -19.00 4.83 7.38
CA ASN A 46 -19.26 3.63 8.19
C ASN A 46 -18.13 3.29 9.18
N GLY A 47 -17.14 4.17 9.34
CA GLY A 47 -15.99 3.95 10.23
C GLY A 47 -14.86 3.08 9.65
N GLN A 48 -15.02 2.57 8.43
CA GLN A 48 -13.95 1.88 7.70
C GLN A 48 -13.02 2.88 7.01
N SER A 49 -11.92 2.39 6.46
CA SER A 49 -11.03 3.18 5.61
C SER A 49 -10.95 2.59 4.22
N THR A 50 -10.99 3.46 3.22
CA THR A 50 -10.57 3.13 1.87
C THR A 50 -9.07 3.27 1.78
N TYR A 51 -8.39 2.23 1.34
CA TYR A 51 -6.96 2.21 1.06
C TYR A 51 -6.72 2.25 -0.43
N THR A 52 -5.79 3.09 -0.87
CA THR A 52 -5.37 3.17 -2.27
C THR A 52 -3.87 2.97 -2.35
N PHE A 53 -3.42 2.09 -3.25
CA PHE A 53 -2.02 1.94 -3.62
C PHE A 53 -1.86 2.40 -5.07
N THR A 54 -0.96 3.36 -5.30
CA THR A 54 -0.63 3.88 -6.63
C THR A 54 0.83 3.61 -6.92
N LEU A 55 1.11 2.98 -8.05
CA LEU A 55 2.46 2.76 -8.54
C LEU A 55 2.84 3.86 -9.53
N THR A 56 3.86 4.64 -9.23
CA THR A 56 4.32 5.76 -10.08
C THR A 56 5.48 5.35 -10.97
N ILE A 57 6.41 4.52 -10.48
CA ILE A 57 7.61 4.06 -11.20
C ILE A 57 7.78 2.56 -10.98
N GLY A 58 8.19 1.85 -12.04
CA GLY A 58 8.55 0.44 -12.00
C GLY A 58 7.40 -0.49 -12.30
N LYS A 59 7.59 -1.77 -11.92
CA LYS A 59 6.59 -2.83 -12.00
C LYS A 59 6.62 -3.61 -10.70
N LEU A 60 5.46 -4.04 -10.23
CA LEU A 60 5.32 -4.74 -8.96
C LEU A 60 4.38 -5.93 -9.11
N SER A 61 4.83 -7.10 -8.65
CA SER A 61 4.01 -8.29 -8.53
C SER A 61 4.02 -8.73 -7.07
N LEU A 62 2.85 -8.72 -6.42
CA LEU A 62 2.69 -9.07 -5.01
C LEU A 62 1.70 -10.22 -4.85
N ASN A 63 2.06 -11.17 -4.00
CA ASN A 63 1.18 -12.17 -3.45
C ASN A 63 0.44 -11.66 -2.22
N THR A 64 1.01 -10.68 -1.51
CA THR A 64 0.41 -10.09 -0.31
C THR A 64 0.66 -8.59 -0.26
N LEU A 65 -0.44 -7.83 -0.24
CA LEU A 65 -0.47 -6.41 0.07
C LEU A 65 -1.40 -6.18 1.26
N ALA A 66 -0.95 -5.48 2.29
CA ALA A 66 -1.82 -5.10 3.40
C ALA A 66 -1.43 -3.77 4.06
N ILE A 67 -2.42 -3.06 4.59
CA ILE A 67 -2.25 -1.87 5.43
C ILE A 67 -3.03 -2.10 6.73
N ASN A 68 -2.39 -2.00 7.89
CA ASN A 68 -3.05 -2.24 9.20
C ASN A 68 -3.86 -3.56 9.24
N ASN A 69 -3.30 -4.65 8.71
CA ASN A 69 -3.94 -5.96 8.53
C ASN A 69 -5.11 -6.03 7.52
N ALA A 70 -5.54 -4.91 6.95
CA ALA A 70 -6.48 -4.90 5.82
C ALA A 70 -5.77 -5.38 4.55
N LYS A 71 -5.92 -6.68 4.25
CA LYS A 71 -5.29 -7.34 3.11
C LYS A 71 -6.07 -7.08 1.82
N TYR A 72 -5.36 -6.76 0.74
CA TYR A 72 -5.94 -6.73 -0.60
C TYR A 72 -6.37 -8.16 -1.02
N PRO A 73 -7.59 -8.35 -1.55
CA PRO A 73 -8.21 -9.67 -1.65
C PRO A 73 -7.54 -10.63 -2.64
N SER A 74 -6.78 -10.13 -3.61
CA SER A 74 -6.16 -10.92 -4.68
C SER A 74 -4.66 -10.63 -4.81
N THR A 75 -4.00 -11.31 -5.74
CA THR A 75 -2.65 -10.96 -6.15
C THR A 75 -2.65 -9.61 -6.87
N VAL A 76 -1.59 -8.83 -6.68
CA VAL A 76 -1.44 -7.50 -7.26
C VAL A 76 -0.39 -7.56 -8.35
N ASN A 77 -0.74 -7.13 -9.56
CA ASN A 77 0.20 -6.91 -10.64
C ASN A 77 0.01 -5.50 -11.16
N LEU A 78 0.99 -4.63 -10.92
CA LEU A 78 0.92 -3.22 -11.29
C LEU A 78 2.12 -2.82 -12.12
N ILE A 79 1.86 -1.96 -13.10
CA ILE A 79 2.86 -1.18 -13.82
C ILE A 79 2.68 0.31 -13.49
N ALA A 80 3.73 1.10 -13.71
CA ALA A 80 3.72 2.53 -13.51
C ALA A 80 2.46 3.20 -14.11
N GLY A 81 1.83 4.07 -13.33
CA GLY A 81 0.58 4.77 -13.66
C GLY A 81 -0.69 4.05 -13.19
N GLN A 82 -0.60 2.83 -12.67
CA GLN A 82 -1.76 2.08 -12.19
C GLN A 82 -1.98 2.24 -10.68
N SER A 83 -3.25 2.15 -10.29
CA SER A 83 -3.68 2.19 -8.90
C SER A 83 -4.70 1.09 -8.61
N ILE A 84 -4.72 0.63 -7.37
CA ILE A 84 -5.74 -0.26 -6.82
C ILE A 84 -6.29 0.31 -5.54
N GLN A 85 -7.53 -0.08 -5.23
CA GLN A 85 -8.24 0.38 -4.06
C GLN A 85 -8.98 -0.77 -3.39
N TRP A 86 -9.01 -0.78 -2.07
CA TRP A 86 -9.80 -1.73 -1.27
C TRP A 86 -10.22 -1.11 0.05
N SER A 87 -11.27 -1.65 0.67
CA SER A 87 -11.71 -1.24 1.99
C SER A 87 -11.06 -2.09 3.08
N GLY A 88 -10.86 -1.52 4.26
CA GLY A 88 -10.62 -2.25 5.49
C GLY A 88 -10.66 -1.38 6.71
#